data_AF-E5XNN8-F1
#
_entry.id   AF-E5XNN8-F1
#
_cell.length_a   1.000
_cell.length_b   1.000
_cell.length_c   1.000
_cell.angle_alpha   90.00
_cell.angle_beta   90.00
_cell.angle_gamma   90.00
#
_symmetry.space_group_name_H-M   'P 1'
#
loop_
_entity.id
_entity.type
_entity.pdbx_description
1 polymer ?
#
loop_
_entity_poly.entity_id
_entity_poly.type
_entity_poly.pdbx_seq_one_letter_code
_entity_poly.pdbx_strand_id
1 'polypeptide(L)'
;MMSSGKLVHFDAVRGFGFVAPDVGGEDVFIHVNDFEEAIVDERLLRPGAVLEFEVERGGRGLKAVNVRFVREADGEQPMVKTAATPKRSQADGETADDETEPRSAEPKAFGPARPATGVTTLSSEEFALEITEILLDASSSLTARQVLTIRRRFAEFAQARGWVRDA
;
A
#
# COMPACT_ATOMS: atom_id res chain seq x y z
N MET A 1 2.42 -20.26 6.04
CA MET A 1 1.01 -19.89 6.30
C MET A 1 0.52 -19.29 5.00
N MET A 2 -0.57 -19.84 4.46
CA MET A 2 -1.07 -19.45 3.15
C MET A 2 -1.86 -18.15 3.24
N SER A 3 -1.59 -17.24 2.31
CA SER A 3 -2.19 -15.91 2.19
C SER A 3 -2.80 -15.77 0.79
N SER A 4 -3.92 -15.07 0.68
CA SER A 4 -4.51 -14.70 -0.60
C SER A 4 -4.20 -13.25 -0.95
N GLY A 5 -4.18 -12.94 -2.24
CA GLY A 5 -3.98 -11.59 -2.73
C GLY A 5 -4.32 -11.42 -4.20
N LYS A 6 -4.32 -10.17 -4.64
CA LYS A 6 -4.63 -9.78 -6.02
C LYS A 6 -3.37 -9.40 -6.76
N LEU A 7 -3.19 -9.95 -7.96
CA LEU A 7 -2.09 -9.59 -8.83
C LEU A 7 -2.25 -8.13 -9.26
N VAL A 8 -1.31 -7.26 -8.87
CA VAL A 8 -1.37 -5.82 -9.20
C VAL A 8 -0.77 -5.60 -10.58
N HIS A 9 0.39 -6.20 -10.82
CA HIS A 9 1.11 -6.11 -12.08
C HIS A 9 1.99 -7.34 -12.29
N PHE A 10 2.12 -7.75 -13.55
CA PHE A 10 3.00 -8.82 -13.96
C PHE A 10 3.62 -8.49 -15.31
N ASP A 11 4.93 -8.64 -15.41
CA ASP A 11 5.68 -8.51 -16.66
C ASP A 11 5.99 -9.92 -17.17
N ALA A 12 5.24 -10.36 -18.19
CA ALA A 12 5.42 -11.68 -18.79
C ALA A 12 6.76 -11.82 -19.51
N VAL A 13 7.31 -10.73 -20.05
CA VAL A 13 8.62 -10.75 -20.73
C VAL A 13 9.75 -10.98 -19.74
N ARG A 14 9.64 -10.38 -18.55
CA ARG A 14 10.66 -10.50 -17.49
C ARG A 14 10.36 -11.60 -16.46
N GLY A 15 9.16 -12.17 -16.47
CA GLY A 15 8.75 -13.28 -15.60
C GLY A 15 8.59 -12.92 -14.13
N PHE A 16 8.30 -11.65 -13.79
CA PHE A 16 8.07 -11.24 -12.40
C PHE A 16 6.91 -10.25 -12.27
N GLY A 17 6.38 -10.15 -11.05
CA GLY A 17 5.29 -9.23 -10.74
C GLY A 17 5.17 -8.94 -9.26
N PHE A 18 4.05 -8.31 -8.90
CA PHE A 18 3.69 -7.94 -7.54
C PHE A 18 2.25 -8.28 -7.23
N VAL A 19 2.04 -8.85 -6.04
CA VAL A 19 0.73 -9.24 -5.53
C VAL A 19 0.43 -8.43 -4.28
N ALA A 20 -0.74 -7.81 -4.24
CA ALA A 20 -1.24 -7.12 -3.06
C ALA A 20 -1.99 -8.14 -2.18
N PRO A 21 -1.50 -8.48 -0.98
CA PRO A 21 -2.18 -9.40 -0.08
C PRO A 21 -3.52 -8.81 0.42
N ASP A 22 -4.55 -9.66 0.55
CA ASP A 22 -5.89 -9.22 0.97
C ASP A 22 -5.93 -8.72 2.42
N VAL A 23 -5.02 -9.22 3.25
CA VAL A 23 -4.83 -8.77 4.64
C VAL A 23 -4.26 -7.33 4.73
N GLY A 24 -3.90 -6.73 3.59
CA GLY A 24 -3.20 -5.45 3.52
C GLY A 24 -1.73 -5.57 3.92
N GLY A 25 -0.92 -4.59 3.53
CA GLY A 25 0.51 -4.57 3.81
C GLY A 25 1.35 -4.22 2.59
N GLU A 26 2.62 -4.60 2.63
CA GLU A 26 3.57 -4.42 1.53
C GLU A 26 3.25 -5.36 0.37
N ASP A 27 3.51 -4.90 -0.86
CA ASP A 27 3.36 -5.72 -2.05
C ASP A 27 4.36 -6.88 -2.02
N VAL A 28 3.86 -8.08 -2.31
CA VAL A 28 4.65 -9.30 -2.27
C VAL A 28 5.21 -9.58 -3.65
N PHE A 29 6.53 -9.72 -3.72
CA PHE A 29 7.24 -10.02 -4.96
C PHE A 29 6.95 -11.46 -5.40
N ILE A 30 6.67 -11.64 -6.68
CA ILE A 30 6.43 -12.97 -7.28
C ILE A 30 7.28 -13.16 -8.54
N HIS A 31 7.82 -14.37 -8.71
CA HIS A 31 8.49 -14.80 -9.94
C HIS A 31 7.71 -15.95 -10.59
N VAL A 32 7.78 -16.08 -11.92
CA VAL A 32 7.19 -17.20 -12.68
C VAL A 32 7.71 -18.58 -12.24
N ASN A 33 8.86 -18.61 -11.56
CA ASN A 33 9.48 -19.84 -11.06
C ASN A 33 8.97 -20.25 -9.68
N ASP A 34 8.25 -19.36 -8.99
CA ASP A 34 7.72 -19.61 -7.66
C ASP A 34 6.30 -20.21 -7.70
N PHE A 35 5.74 -20.37 -8.91
CA PHE A 35 4.48 -21.08 -9.13
C PHE A 35 4.71 -22.58 -9.01
N GLU A 36 3.74 -23.28 -8.42
CA GLU A 36 3.78 -24.75 -8.33
C GLU A 36 3.53 -25.40 -9.71
N GLU A 37 2.85 -24.69 -10.60
CA GLU A 37 2.55 -25.16 -11.96
C GLU A 37 3.78 -25.01 -12.86
N ALA A 38 4.18 -26.11 -13.51
CA ALA A 38 5.33 -26.15 -14.40
C ALA A 38 5.14 -25.30 -15.69
N ILE A 39 3.89 -24.97 -16.04
CA ILE A 39 3.53 -24.12 -17.18
C ILE A 39 2.50 -23.13 -16.69
N VAL A 40 2.90 -21.87 -16.50
CA VAL A 40 1.98 -20.80 -16.15
C VAL A 40 1.45 -20.19 -17.44
N ASP A 41 0.13 -20.24 -17.64
CA ASP A 41 -0.50 -19.62 -18.81
C ASP A 41 -0.54 -18.09 -18.60
N GLU A 42 0.22 -17.35 -19.43
CA GLU A 42 0.32 -15.88 -19.38
C GLU A 42 -1.05 -15.19 -19.45
N ARG A 43 -2.05 -15.87 -20.04
CA ARG A 43 -3.43 -15.37 -20.15
C ARG A 43 -4.12 -15.22 -18.80
N LEU A 44 -3.66 -15.97 -17.78
CA LEU A 44 -4.18 -15.99 -16.42
C LEU A 44 -3.50 -14.96 -15.52
N LEU A 45 -2.28 -14.53 -15.87
CA LEU A 45 -1.49 -13.53 -15.15
C LEU A 45 -1.92 -12.10 -15.48
N ARG A 46 -3.22 -11.83 -15.38
CA ARG A 46 -3.78 -10.49 -15.57
C ARG A 46 -3.88 -9.75 -14.25
N PRO A 47 -3.68 -8.42 -14.24
CA PRO A 47 -4.01 -7.59 -13.09
C PRO A 47 -5.44 -7.86 -12.62
N GLY A 48 -5.61 -8.05 -11.31
CA GLY A 48 -6.88 -8.41 -10.68
C GLY A 48 -7.10 -9.92 -10.47
N ALA A 49 -6.24 -10.80 -11.01
CA ALA A 49 -6.30 -12.24 -10.74
C ALA A 49 -6.07 -12.51 -9.24
N VAL A 50 -6.83 -13.45 -8.68
CA VAL A 50 -6.70 -13.85 -7.27
C VAL A 50 -5.76 -15.04 -7.17
N LEU A 51 -4.67 -14.83 -6.44
CA LEU A 51 -3.62 -15.78 -6.20
C LEU A 51 -3.59 -16.15 -4.72
N GLU A 52 -3.22 -17.39 -4.45
CA GLU A 52 -2.92 -17.84 -3.10
C GLU A 52 -1.46 -18.30 -3.06
N PHE A 53 -0.75 -17.85 -2.04
CA PHE A 53 0.69 -17.97 -1.93
C PHE A 53 1.11 -17.96 -0.48
N GLU A 54 2.29 -18.49 -0.20
CA GLU A 54 2.93 -18.31 1.09
C GLU A 54 3.87 -17.13 1.05
N VAL A 55 3.84 -16.31 2.10
CA VAL A 55 4.72 -15.15 2.22
C VAL A 55 5.96 -15.56 3.00
N GLU A 56 7.12 -15.42 2.37
CA GLU A 56 8.42 -15.64 2.99
C GLU A 56 9.21 -14.32 3.01
N ARG A 57 9.94 -14.06 4.10
CA ARG A 57 10.86 -12.92 4.15
C ARG A 57 12.16 -13.30 3.48
N GLY A 58 12.35 -12.85 2.24
CA GLY A 58 13.61 -12.99 1.52
C GLY A 58 14.55 -11.80 1.76
N GLY A 59 15.80 -11.92 1.29
CA GLY A 59 16.79 -10.84 1.37
C GLY A 59 16.46 -9.56 0.57
N ARG A 60 15.32 -9.52 -0.13
CA ARG A 60 14.83 -8.38 -0.91
C ARG A 60 13.40 -7.93 -0.52
N GLY A 61 12.91 -8.36 0.64
CA GLY A 61 11.54 -8.09 1.11
C GLY A 61 10.65 -9.32 1.07
N LEU A 62 9.33 -9.10 1.12
CA LEU A 62 8.34 -10.17 1.09
C LEU A 62 8.32 -10.84 -0.29
N LYS A 63 8.51 -12.16 -0.29
CA LYS A 63 8.49 -13.00 -1.49
C LYS A 63 7.34 -14.01 -1.37
N ALA A 64 6.62 -14.18 -2.46
CA ALA A 64 5.63 -15.24 -2.61
C ALA A 64 6.32 -16.55 -3.01
N VAL A 65 5.98 -17.63 -2.32
CA VAL A 65 6.38 -19.01 -2.66
C VAL A 65 5.13 -19.90 -2.70
N ASN A 66 5.22 -21.05 -3.36
CA ASN A 66 4.11 -21.99 -3.50
C ASN A 66 2.85 -21.32 -4.07
N VAL A 67 3.02 -20.58 -5.17
CA VAL A 67 1.91 -19.77 -5.72
C VAL A 67 0.97 -20.63 -6.55
N ARG A 68 -0.34 -20.49 -6.27
CA ARG A 68 -1.44 -21.10 -7.02
C ARG A 68 -2.50 -20.09 -7.44
N PHE A 69 -3.20 -20.38 -8.53
CA PHE A 69 -4.35 -19.61 -8.97
C PHE A 69 -5.63 -20.09 -8.28
N VAL A 70 -6.41 -19.16 -7.72
CA VAL A 70 -7.70 -19.49 -7.07
C VAL A 70 -8.89 -19.02 -7.89
N ARG A 71 -8.77 -17.86 -8.55
CA ARG A 71 -9.83 -17.34 -9.43
C ARG A 71 -9.24 -16.51 -10.57
N GLU A 72 -9.68 -16.80 -11.79
CA GLU A 72 -9.40 -15.98 -12.96
C GLU A 72 -10.00 -14.58 -12.78
N ALA A 73 -9.36 -13.55 -13.32
CA ALA A 73 -9.85 -12.18 -13.19
C ALA A 73 -11.23 -12.03 -13.88
N ASP A 74 -12.31 -12.05 -13.10
CA ASP A 74 -13.66 -11.72 -13.52
C ASP A 74 -13.73 -10.23 -13.87
N GLY A 75 -13.44 -9.90 -15.13
CA GLY A 75 -14.03 -8.82 -15.94
C GLY A 75 -14.06 -7.35 -15.46
N GLU A 76 -13.75 -7.03 -14.21
CA GLU A 76 -13.91 -5.69 -13.65
C GLU A 76 -12.52 -5.07 -13.42
N GLN A 77 -12.10 -4.23 -14.34
CA GLN A 77 -10.96 -3.36 -14.07
C GLN A 77 -11.39 -2.30 -13.07
N PRO A 78 -10.68 -2.21 -11.93
CA PRO A 78 -10.03 -0.93 -11.71
C PRO A 78 -8.64 -1.06 -11.06
N MET A 79 -7.92 0.06 -11.21
CA MET A 79 -6.83 0.57 -10.37
C MET A 79 -5.40 0.26 -10.81
N VAL A 80 -4.89 1.19 -11.61
CA VAL A 80 -3.46 1.53 -11.66
C VAL A 80 -3.01 1.96 -10.26
N LYS A 81 -2.21 1.13 -9.59
CA LYS A 81 -1.31 1.56 -8.52
C LYS A 81 0.11 1.44 -9.07
N THR A 82 0.71 2.59 -9.32
CA THR A 82 2.13 2.73 -9.66
C THR A 82 2.92 2.85 -8.37
N ALA A 83 3.82 1.91 -8.09
CA ALA A 83 4.94 2.09 -7.16
C ALA A 83 6.08 1.16 -7.62
N ALA A 84 7.04 1.63 -8.40
CA ALA A 84 8.21 2.37 -7.94
C ALA A 84 9.09 1.55 -6.98
N THR A 85 10.04 0.83 -7.58
CA THR A 85 11.24 0.24 -6.99
C THR A 85 12.01 1.22 -6.09
N PRO A 86 12.47 0.81 -4.90
CA PRO A 86 13.69 1.36 -4.33
C PRO A 86 14.85 0.37 -4.50
N LYS A 87 15.93 0.81 -5.15
CA LYS A 87 17.25 0.19 -5.04
C LYS A 87 18.01 0.82 -3.88
N ARG A 88 18.36 -0.03 -2.90
CA ARG A 88 19.69 -0.23 -2.32
C ARG A 88 20.34 0.91 -1.51
N SER A 89 20.61 0.59 -0.25
CA SER A 89 21.95 0.72 0.33
C SER A 89 22.16 -0.33 1.43
N GLN A 90 23.27 -1.04 1.30
CA GLN A 90 23.88 -1.87 2.34
C GLN A 90 24.70 -0.94 3.25
N ALA A 91 24.78 -1.24 4.54
CA ALA A 91 25.96 -0.97 5.34
C ALA A 91 26.01 -1.97 6.51
N ASP A 92 27.19 -2.53 6.68
CA ASP A 92 27.61 -3.65 7.50
C ASP A 92 27.58 -3.37 9.02
N GLY A 93 27.53 -4.46 9.81
CA GLY A 93 28.50 -4.64 10.91
C GLY A 93 28.10 -4.26 12.35
N GLU A 94 27.86 -5.32 13.13
CA GLU A 94 28.39 -5.55 14.50
C GLU A 94 27.68 -5.03 15.78
N THR A 95 27.09 -6.02 16.47
CA THR A 95 27.19 -6.41 17.90
C THR A 95 26.62 -5.57 19.05
N ALA A 96 25.90 -6.33 19.89
CA ALA A 96 25.93 -6.40 21.35
C ALA A 96 24.94 -5.53 22.15
N ASP A 97 24.08 -6.29 22.86
CA ASP A 97 23.56 -6.09 24.22
C ASP A 97 22.77 -4.81 24.53
N ASP A 98 21.50 -4.99 24.93
CA ASP A 98 21.05 -4.71 26.32
C ASP A 98 19.51 -4.73 26.41
N GLU A 99 19.04 -5.11 27.59
CA GLU A 99 17.66 -5.44 27.93
C GLU A 99 16.71 -4.22 27.97
N THR A 100 15.39 -4.50 28.00
CA THR A 100 14.34 -3.80 28.79
C THR A 100 13.07 -3.41 28.02
N GLU A 101 12.05 -4.26 28.19
CA GLU A 101 10.58 -4.04 28.32
C GLU A 101 9.78 -2.96 27.53
N PRO A 102 8.49 -3.26 27.22
CA PRO A 102 7.66 -2.47 26.31
C PRO A 102 7.03 -1.25 27.01
N ARG A 103 7.21 -0.06 26.44
CA ARG A 103 6.39 1.11 26.80
C ARG A 103 5.37 1.39 25.72
N SER A 104 4.11 1.27 26.11
CA SER A 104 2.92 1.79 25.42
C SER A 104 3.19 3.21 24.90
N ALA A 105 3.21 3.37 23.57
CA ALA A 105 3.29 4.67 22.93
C ALA A 105 1.86 5.17 22.65
N GLU A 106 1.44 6.23 23.35
CA GLU A 106 0.29 7.04 22.95
C GLU A 106 0.49 7.60 21.54
N PRO A 107 -0.58 7.74 20.73
CA PRO A 107 -0.46 8.34 19.41
C PRO A 107 -0.11 9.83 19.55
N LYS A 108 1.02 10.24 18.96
CA LYS A 108 1.37 11.65 18.84
C LYS A 108 0.30 12.35 17.99
N ALA A 109 -0.45 13.27 18.61
CA ALA A 109 -1.35 14.15 17.89
C ALA A 109 -0.56 14.95 16.86
N PHE A 110 -0.95 14.83 15.59
CA PHE A 110 -0.36 15.56 14.47
C PHE A 110 -1.16 16.85 14.28
N GLY A 111 -0.49 18.01 14.28
CA GLY A 111 -1.10 19.32 14.06
C GLY A 111 -1.09 20.27 15.28
N PRO A 112 -1.37 21.56 15.09
CA PRO A 112 -1.40 22.54 16.17
C PRO A 112 -2.48 22.18 17.20
N ALA A 113 -2.20 22.46 18.48
CA ALA A 113 -3.14 22.19 19.57
C ALA A 113 -4.51 22.83 19.29
N ARG A 114 -5.52 21.97 19.12
CA ARG A 114 -6.89 22.37 18.77
C ARG A 114 -7.42 23.36 19.82
N PRO A 115 -7.95 24.53 19.43
CA PRO A 115 -8.67 25.37 20.37
C PRO A 115 -9.88 24.60 20.92
N ALA A 116 -10.10 24.66 22.23
CA ALA A 116 -11.16 23.94 22.95
C ALA A 116 -12.58 24.48 22.67
N THR A 117 -12.85 24.94 21.45
CA THR A 117 -14.17 25.35 21.01
C THR A 117 -14.83 24.16 20.31
N GLY A 118 -16.00 23.74 20.82
CA GLY A 118 -16.72 22.51 20.47
C GLY A 118 -17.31 22.46 19.05
N VAL A 119 -16.58 22.95 18.04
CA VAL A 119 -16.90 22.73 16.63
C VAL A 119 -16.07 21.55 16.15
N THR A 120 -16.73 20.40 16.04
CA THR A 120 -16.10 19.14 15.64
C THR A 120 -15.86 19.02 14.13
N THR A 121 -16.33 19.97 13.33
CA THR A 121 -16.30 19.95 11.86
C THR A 121 -15.27 20.94 11.31
N LEU A 122 -14.26 20.44 10.60
CA LEU A 122 -13.35 21.26 9.80
C LEU A 122 -14.10 21.85 8.60
N SER A 123 -13.74 23.06 8.16
CA SER A 123 -14.19 23.56 6.87
C SER A 123 -13.56 22.78 5.72
N SER A 124 -14.19 22.81 4.55
CA SER A 124 -13.70 22.15 3.33
C SER A 124 -12.26 22.54 2.97
N GLU A 125 -11.91 23.80 3.19
CA GLU A 125 -10.58 24.33 2.89
C GLU A 125 -9.53 23.88 3.91
N GLU A 126 -9.86 23.93 5.21
CA GLU A 126 -8.97 23.46 6.28
C GLU A 126 -8.67 21.97 6.12
N PHE A 127 -9.71 21.17 5.86
CA PHE A 127 -9.55 19.74 5.61
C PHE A 127 -8.67 19.48 4.38
N ALA A 128 -8.86 20.24 3.30
CA ALA A 128 -8.04 20.11 2.10
C ALA A 128 -6.57 20.47 2.32
N LEU A 129 -6.29 21.45 3.18
CA LEU A 129 -4.92 21.85 3.55
C LEU A 129 -4.27 20.79 4.44
N GLU A 130 -4.96 20.28 5.48
CA GLU A 130 -4.42 19.21 6.31
C GLU A 130 -4.08 17.95 5.51
N ILE A 131 -4.96 17.56 4.57
CA ILE A 131 -4.68 16.44 3.67
C ILE A 131 -3.45 16.72 2.80
N THR A 132 -3.25 17.95 2.34
CA THR A 132 -2.08 18.30 1.52
C THR A 132 -0.79 18.15 2.32
N GLU A 133 -0.75 18.65 3.56
CA GLU A 133 0.42 18.52 4.43
C GLU A 133 0.74 17.05 4.76
N ILE A 134 -0.27 16.25 5.11
CA ILE A 134 -0.11 14.82 5.38
C ILE A 134 0.43 14.10 4.14
N LEU A 135 -0.07 14.42 2.95
CA LEU A 135 0.39 13.79 1.71
C LEU A 135 1.84 14.15 1.38
N LEU A 136 2.24 15.42 1.58
CA LEU A 136 3.60 15.87 1.33
C LEU A 136 4.60 15.30 2.36
N ASP A 137 4.20 15.17 3.62
CA ASP A 137 5.00 14.51 4.66
C ASP A 137 5.13 13.01 4.42
N ALA A 138 4.02 12.33 4.10
CA ALA A 138 4.01 10.89 3.87
C ALA A 138 4.79 10.48 2.61
N SER A 139 4.81 11.31 1.57
CA SER A 139 5.54 11.02 0.35
C SER A 139 5.89 12.25 -0.48
N SER A 140 7.18 12.60 -0.48
CA SER A 140 7.76 13.63 -1.35
C SER A 140 7.75 13.26 -2.85
N SER A 141 7.46 12.01 -3.20
CA SER A 141 7.36 11.55 -4.60
C SER A 141 6.04 11.92 -5.29
N LEU A 142 5.05 12.42 -4.53
CA LEU A 142 3.76 12.80 -5.08
C LEU A 142 3.88 14.04 -5.96
N THR A 143 3.42 13.92 -7.21
CA THR A 143 3.33 15.08 -8.11
C THR A 143 2.17 15.99 -7.70
N ALA A 144 2.27 17.29 -8.01
CA ALA A 144 1.21 18.26 -7.73
C ALA A 144 -0.17 17.82 -8.27
N ARG A 145 -0.21 17.20 -9.47
CA ARG A 145 -1.45 16.68 -10.05
C ARG A 145 -2.05 15.54 -9.21
N GLN A 146 -1.21 14.65 -8.68
CA GLN A 146 -1.66 13.56 -7.81
C GLN A 146 -2.17 14.09 -6.48
N VAL A 147 -1.45 15.03 -5.86
CA VAL A 147 -1.89 15.68 -4.61
C VAL A 147 -3.26 16.33 -4.79
N LEU A 148 -3.45 17.10 -5.86
CA LEU A 148 -4.74 17.73 -6.16
C LEU A 148 -5.87 16.70 -6.38
N THR A 149 -5.56 15.59 -7.04
CA THR A 149 -6.52 14.51 -7.30
C THR A 149 -6.95 13.83 -6.00
N ILE A 150 -5.99 13.49 -5.14
CA ILE A 150 -6.25 12.83 -3.85
C ILE A 150 -7.02 13.79 -2.93
N ARG A 151 -6.57 15.04 -2.82
CA ARG A 151 -7.23 16.10 -2.04
C ARG A 151 -8.70 16.25 -2.41
N ARG A 152 -9.00 16.31 -3.71
CA ARG A 152 -10.38 16.39 -4.21
C ARG A 152 -11.21 15.17 -3.81
N ARG A 153 -10.69 13.96 -4.00
CA ARG A 153 -11.41 12.72 -3.68
C ARG A 153 -11.69 12.58 -2.19
N PHE A 154 -10.73 12.96 -1.34
CA PHE A 154 -10.91 12.93 0.11
C PHE A 154 -11.88 14.01 0.58
N ALA A 155 -11.85 15.21 0.01
CA ALA A 155 -12.82 16.27 0.31
C ALA A 155 -14.25 15.84 -0.08
N GLU A 156 -14.44 15.31 -1.31
CA GLU A 156 -15.74 14.76 -1.76
C GLU A 156 -16.25 13.66 -0.81
N PHE A 157 -15.36 12.76 -0.37
CA PHE A 157 -15.70 11.69 0.58
C PHE A 157 -16.08 12.21 1.97
N ALA A 158 -15.34 13.19 2.49
CA ALA A 158 -15.59 13.77 3.81
C ALA A 158 -16.90 14.59 3.83
N GLN A 159 -17.20 15.30 2.74
CA GLN A 159 -18.48 16.00 2.54
C GLN A 159 -19.65 15.03 2.48
N ALA A 160 -19.54 13.93 1.72
CA ALA A 160 -20.60 12.93 1.62
C ALA A 160 -20.96 12.29 2.97
N ARG A 161 -20.04 12.31 3.94
CA ARG A 161 -20.25 11.81 5.31
C ARG A 161 -20.58 12.91 6.32
N GLY A 162 -20.68 14.17 5.88
CA GLY A 162 -20.95 15.32 6.73
C GLY A 162 -19.83 15.63 7.73
N TRP A 163 -18.61 15.13 7.51
CA TRP A 163 -17.44 15.40 8.37
C TRP A 163 -16.90 16.80 8.17
N VAL A 164 -17.17 17.35 6.99
CA VAL A 164 -16.68 18.62 6.50
C VAL A 164 -17.86 19.39 5.96
N ARG A 165 -17.90 20.70 6.24
CA ARG A 165 -18.94 21.60 5.74
C ARG A 165 -18.33 22.57 4.75
N ASP A 166 -19.05 22.85 3.67
CA ASP A 166 -18.79 24.02 2.85
C ASP A 166 -19.16 25.25 3.69
N ALA A 167 -18.27 26.25 3.68
CA ALA A 167 -18.52 27.55 4.28
C ALA A 167 -19.55 28.33 3.44
#